data_AF-A0A9R1QKX9-F1
#
_entry.id   AF-A0A9R1QKX9-F1
#
_cell.length_a   1.000
_cell.length_b   1.000
_cell.length_c   1.000
_cell.angle_alpha   90.00
_cell.angle_beta   90.00
_cell.angle_gamma   90.00
#
_symmetry.space_group_name_H-M   'P 1'
#
loop_
_entity.id
_entity.type
_entity.pdbx_description
1 polymer ?
#
loop_
_entity_poly.entity_id
_entity_poly.type
_entity_poly.pdbx_seq_one_letter_code
_entity_poly.pdbx_strand_id
1 'polypeptide(L)'
;MSLAGSALEAALQAVGRGLDAAGDHRLLYCKGAGRLVTLDEARARDLPIGGGVLCGVPPDVEVEAYRGNPERSRPPPAGAAPDEPFVCSFDKMAEHFNRKASLLETVPLGSFNSLFSFTGSWKNDAAATKALAVDGYSVPLYRVKITSDELILQESVKRAIPYTWDPPALASFIENYGTHIITSVMVGGKDEVYIKQHSSSQLSEMEFRNYVREIGNERFSDVENKSNAPPINYSEKDMTVIFRRRGGCDLVQNSVEWIKTVSSAPDVIGMTFLPIVSLVDDIPGKKHIARAIDLYLTCKTSN
;
A
#
# COMPACT_ATOMS: atom_id res chain seq x y z
N MET A 1 -18.99 -18.99 3.79
CA MET A 1 -18.19 -18.22 2.79
C MET A 1 -16.75 -18.67 2.90
N SER A 2 -16.05 -18.86 1.78
CA SER A 2 -14.61 -19.07 1.81
C SER A 2 -13.90 -17.78 2.28
N LEU A 3 -12.72 -17.88 2.89
CA LEU A 3 -11.92 -16.71 3.27
C LEU A 3 -11.58 -15.84 2.05
N ALA A 4 -11.45 -16.47 0.87
CA ALA A 4 -11.31 -15.78 -0.41
C ALA A 4 -12.51 -14.88 -0.77
N GLY A 5 -13.73 -15.32 -0.47
CA GLY A 5 -14.93 -14.48 -0.61
C GLY A 5 -14.87 -13.26 0.30
N SER A 6 -14.46 -13.43 1.57
CA SER A 6 -14.46 -12.32 2.53
C SER A 6 -13.48 -11.19 2.20
N ALA A 7 -12.27 -11.51 1.72
CA ALA A 7 -11.28 -10.48 1.37
C ALA A 7 -11.70 -9.71 0.10
N LEU A 8 -12.29 -10.41 -0.87
CA LEU A 8 -12.77 -9.80 -2.11
C LEU A 8 -14.02 -8.94 -1.90
N GLU A 9 -14.95 -9.39 -1.05
CA GLU A 9 -16.10 -8.59 -0.61
C GLU A 9 -15.65 -7.34 0.13
N ALA A 10 -14.68 -7.46 1.05
CA ALA A 10 -14.12 -6.32 1.77
C ALA A 10 -13.43 -5.32 0.82
N ALA A 11 -12.72 -5.81 -0.20
CA ALA A 11 -12.14 -4.98 -1.26
C ALA A 11 -13.21 -4.24 -2.07
N LEU A 12 -14.30 -4.93 -2.45
CA LEU A 12 -15.44 -4.32 -3.13
C LEU A 12 -16.11 -3.23 -2.30
N GLN A 13 -16.29 -3.45 -1.00
CA GLN A 13 -16.88 -2.43 -0.11
C GLN A 13 -15.93 -1.25 0.15
N ALA A 14 -14.63 -1.44 -0.05
CA ALA A 14 -13.63 -0.41 0.20
C ALA A 14 -13.41 0.54 -0.98
N VAL A 15 -13.55 0.08 -2.22
CA VAL A 15 -13.44 0.99 -3.37
C VAL A 15 -14.50 2.09 -3.29
N GLY A 16 -14.06 3.32 -3.53
CA GLY A 16 -14.86 4.53 -3.41
C GLY A 16 -14.94 5.10 -1.99
N ARG A 17 -14.39 4.43 -0.96
CA ARG A 17 -14.28 4.99 0.40
C ARG A 17 -13.09 5.93 0.54
N GLY A 18 -13.11 6.71 1.62
CA GLY A 18 -12.04 7.62 1.95
C GLY A 18 -10.83 6.94 2.60
N LEU A 19 -9.69 7.63 2.62
CA LEU A 19 -8.46 7.18 3.26
C LEU A 19 -7.63 8.38 3.75
N ASP A 20 -6.99 8.21 4.91
CA ASP A 20 -5.88 9.06 5.33
C ASP A 20 -4.56 8.58 4.71
N ALA A 21 -4.01 9.34 3.76
CA ALA A 21 -2.77 8.98 3.08
C ALA A 21 -1.54 9.00 4.01
N ALA A 22 -1.57 9.79 5.08
CA ALA A 22 -0.53 9.81 6.11
C ALA A 22 -0.69 8.68 7.16
N GLY A 23 -1.76 7.88 7.07
CA GLY A 23 -2.02 6.73 7.93
C GLY A 23 -1.61 5.38 7.32
N ASP A 24 -1.82 4.31 8.07
CA ASP A 24 -1.70 2.93 7.58
C ASP A 24 -2.86 2.61 6.61
N HIS A 25 -2.56 1.95 5.48
CA HIS A 25 -3.52 1.65 4.42
C HIS A 25 -4.18 0.28 4.59
N ARG A 26 -4.46 -0.13 5.82
CA ARG A 26 -5.33 -1.29 6.11
C ARG A 26 -6.80 -0.92 5.93
N LEU A 27 -7.60 -1.87 5.46
CA LEU A 27 -9.05 -1.67 5.27
C LEU A 27 -9.79 -1.23 6.54
N LEU A 28 -9.29 -1.60 7.72
CA LEU A 28 -9.82 -1.15 9.02
C LEU A 28 -9.80 0.39 9.16
N TYR A 29 -8.90 1.08 8.47
CA TYR A 29 -8.73 2.53 8.55
C TYR A 29 -9.41 3.29 7.41
N CYS A 30 -10.20 2.61 6.57
CA CYS A 30 -11.03 3.27 5.57
C CYS A 30 -11.97 4.28 6.24
N LYS A 31 -12.03 5.48 5.66
CA LYS A 31 -12.82 6.62 6.12
C LYS A 31 -14.20 6.65 5.46
N GLY A 32 -15.08 7.47 6.01
CA GLY A 32 -16.48 7.58 5.62
C GLY A 32 -17.36 6.48 6.21
N ALA A 33 -18.65 6.77 6.39
CA ALA A 33 -19.65 5.77 6.77
C ALA A 33 -19.95 4.77 5.64
N GLY A 34 -19.54 5.08 4.42
CA GLY A 34 -19.67 4.26 3.22
C GLY A 34 -18.80 4.83 2.09
N ARG A 35 -19.14 4.52 0.84
CA ARG A 35 -18.50 5.12 -0.33
C ARG A 35 -18.73 6.64 -0.34
N LEU A 36 -17.71 7.39 -0.74
CA LEU A 36 -17.74 8.85 -0.87
C LEU A 36 -18.10 9.29 -2.29
N VAL A 37 -18.02 8.36 -3.24
CA VAL A 37 -18.38 8.56 -4.64
C VAL A 37 -19.69 7.84 -4.95
N THR A 38 -20.39 8.33 -5.96
CA THR A 38 -21.58 7.69 -6.52
C THR A 38 -21.18 6.58 -7.47
N LEU A 39 -21.71 5.38 -7.25
CA LEU A 39 -21.64 4.24 -8.17
C LEU A 39 -23.08 3.76 -8.44
N ASP A 40 -23.32 3.13 -9.58
CA ASP A 40 -24.65 2.64 -10.00
C ASP A 40 -25.01 1.33 -9.28
N GLU A 41 -25.31 1.44 -7.97
CA GLU A 41 -25.73 0.31 -7.13
C GLU A 41 -27.04 -0.33 -7.63
N ALA A 42 -27.91 0.45 -8.28
CA ALA A 42 -29.20 -0.02 -8.77
C ALA A 42 -29.05 -1.07 -9.87
N ARG A 43 -27.94 -1.03 -10.62
CA ARG A 43 -27.58 -1.99 -11.66
C ARG A 43 -26.46 -2.94 -11.23
N ALA A 44 -26.24 -3.06 -9.93
CA ALA A 44 -25.28 -4.01 -9.41
C ALA A 44 -25.64 -5.45 -9.82
N ARG A 45 -24.60 -6.22 -10.14
CA ARG A 45 -24.72 -7.59 -10.63
C ARG A 45 -23.86 -8.54 -9.81
N ASP A 46 -24.24 -9.80 -9.83
CA ASP A 46 -23.46 -10.86 -9.24
C ASP A 46 -22.44 -11.38 -10.25
N LEU A 47 -21.18 -11.51 -9.83
CA LEU A 47 -20.08 -11.98 -10.66
C LEU A 47 -19.62 -13.37 -10.20
N PRO A 48 -19.55 -14.37 -11.10
CA PRO A 48 -18.93 -15.65 -10.77
C PRO A 48 -17.42 -15.45 -10.59
N ILE A 49 -16.88 -15.98 -9.49
CA ILE A 49 -15.44 -15.94 -9.17
C ILE A 49 -14.93 -17.37 -8.92
N GLY A 50 -13.62 -17.57 -8.95
CA GLY A 50 -13.02 -18.85 -8.61
C GLY A 50 -13.39 -19.27 -7.18
N GLY A 51 -14.33 -20.20 -7.03
CA GLY A 51 -14.78 -20.71 -5.73
C GLY A 51 -16.03 -20.04 -5.15
N GLY A 52 -16.79 -19.25 -5.93
CA GLY A 52 -18.06 -18.68 -5.46
C GLY A 52 -18.67 -17.62 -6.37
N VAL A 53 -19.50 -16.75 -5.79
CA VAL A 53 -20.12 -15.60 -6.45
C VAL A 53 -19.84 -14.38 -5.60
N LEU A 54 -19.37 -13.30 -6.23
CA LEU A 54 -19.25 -11.98 -5.62
C LEU A 54 -20.52 -11.19 -5.93
N CYS A 55 -21.32 -10.93 -4.91
CA CYS A 55 -22.61 -10.28 -5.08
C CYS A 55 -22.50 -8.75 -5.08
N GLY A 56 -23.43 -8.09 -5.79
CA GLY A 56 -23.62 -6.65 -5.70
C GLY A 56 -22.47 -5.81 -6.26
N VAL A 57 -21.89 -6.21 -7.40
CA VAL A 57 -20.83 -5.46 -8.09
C VAL A 57 -21.46 -4.40 -9.01
N PRO A 58 -21.26 -3.09 -8.75
CA PRO A 58 -21.75 -2.03 -9.64
C PRO A 58 -21.11 -2.14 -11.04
N PRO A 59 -21.78 -1.65 -12.10
CA PRO A 59 -21.21 -1.65 -13.44
C PRO A 59 -19.97 -0.76 -13.57
N ASP A 60 -19.81 0.23 -12.71
CA ASP A 60 -18.64 1.12 -12.63
C ASP A 60 -17.41 0.49 -11.98
N VAL A 61 -17.54 -0.76 -11.52
CA VAL A 61 -16.47 -1.52 -10.85
C VAL A 61 -16.14 -2.76 -11.67
N GLU A 62 -14.86 -2.91 -11.97
CA GLU A 62 -14.30 -4.10 -12.60
C GLU A 62 -13.59 -4.97 -11.55
N VAL A 63 -13.76 -6.29 -11.67
CA VAL A 63 -13.06 -7.29 -10.87
C VAL A 63 -12.20 -8.11 -11.81
N GLU A 64 -10.91 -7.78 -11.85
CA GLU A 64 -9.93 -8.48 -12.68
C GLU A 64 -9.37 -9.68 -11.92
N ALA A 65 -9.41 -10.87 -12.52
CA ALA A 65 -8.74 -12.05 -11.99
C ALA A 65 -7.30 -12.11 -12.53
N TYR A 66 -6.32 -12.18 -11.64
CA TYR A 66 -4.92 -12.35 -12.00
C TYR A 66 -4.62 -13.83 -12.19
N ARG A 67 -4.13 -14.16 -13.40
CA ARG A 67 -3.64 -15.49 -13.74
C ARG A 67 -2.17 -15.36 -14.11
N GLY A 68 -1.32 -15.37 -13.09
CA GLY A 68 0.12 -15.19 -13.24
C GLY A 68 0.89 -15.93 -12.17
N ASN A 69 2.18 -16.11 -12.43
CA ASN A 69 3.11 -16.58 -11.41
C ASN A 69 3.31 -15.50 -10.34
N PRO A 70 3.76 -15.88 -9.13
CA PRO A 70 4.19 -14.92 -8.11
C PRO A 70 5.14 -13.87 -8.69
N GLU A 71 4.85 -12.60 -8.43
CA GLU A 71 5.65 -11.47 -8.85
C GLU A 71 6.68 -11.17 -7.75
N ARG A 72 7.96 -11.07 -8.11
CA ARG A 72 8.97 -10.64 -7.13
C ARG A 72 8.84 -9.14 -6.90
N SER A 73 8.60 -8.74 -5.65
CA SER A 73 8.48 -7.35 -5.20
C SER A 73 9.85 -6.66 -5.18
N ARG A 74 10.39 -6.37 -6.38
CA ARG A 74 11.58 -5.53 -6.57
C ARG A 74 11.28 -4.43 -7.58
N PRO A 75 11.59 -3.16 -7.28
CA PRO A 75 11.59 -2.11 -8.29
C PRO A 75 12.57 -2.50 -9.41
N PRO A 76 12.21 -2.36 -10.69
CA PRO A 76 13.09 -2.72 -11.78
C PRO A 76 14.37 -1.86 -11.69
N PRO A 77 15.56 -2.46 -11.60
CA PRO A 77 16.77 -1.66 -11.57
C PRO A 77 16.98 -1.06 -12.96
N ALA A 78 17.20 0.26 -13.03
CA ALA A 78 17.51 0.93 -14.29
C ALA A 78 18.88 0.43 -14.80
N GLY A 79 18.86 -0.49 -15.77
CA GLY A 79 20.06 -1.01 -16.43
C GLY A 79 20.87 -2.03 -15.63
N ALA A 80 20.34 -2.60 -14.54
CA ALA A 80 21.04 -3.66 -13.79
C ALA A 80 20.53 -5.06 -14.14
N ALA A 81 21.31 -6.07 -13.75
CA ALA A 81 20.96 -7.48 -13.98
C ALA A 81 19.63 -7.84 -13.27
N PRO A 82 18.82 -8.76 -13.84
CA PRO A 82 17.50 -9.11 -13.29
C PRO A 82 17.50 -9.53 -11.81
N ASP A 83 18.62 -10.05 -11.32
CA ASP A 83 18.76 -10.58 -9.96
C ASP A 83 19.43 -9.62 -8.97
N GLU A 84 19.78 -8.41 -9.40
CA GLU A 84 20.43 -7.46 -8.48
C GLU A 84 19.42 -6.87 -7.48
N PRO A 85 19.76 -6.85 -6.18
CA PRO A 85 18.93 -6.18 -5.18
C PRO A 85 18.75 -4.69 -5.49
N PHE A 86 17.51 -4.23 -5.40
CA PHE A 86 17.22 -2.81 -5.52
C PHE A 86 17.51 -2.11 -4.18
N VAL A 87 18.53 -1.26 -4.20
CA VAL A 87 18.94 -0.39 -3.09
C VAL A 87 18.82 1.06 -3.54
N CYS A 88 18.16 1.91 -2.75
CA CYS A 88 18.05 3.32 -3.05
C CYS A 88 17.94 4.19 -1.79
N SER A 89 17.93 5.51 -1.96
CA SER A 89 17.72 6.47 -0.87
C SER A 89 16.29 6.45 -0.35
N PHE A 90 16.07 7.03 0.83
CA PHE A 90 14.74 7.22 1.41
C PHE A 90 13.75 7.84 0.42
N ASP A 91 14.10 8.97 -0.20
CA ASP A 91 13.21 9.70 -1.10
C ASP A 91 12.83 8.88 -2.34
N LYS A 92 13.80 8.18 -2.94
CA LYS A 92 13.56 7.31 -4.11
C LYS A 92 12.65 6.14 -3.76
N MET A 93 12.80 5.58 -2.56
CA MET A 93 11.92 4.50 -2.11
C MET A 93 10.52 5.03 -1.83
N ALA A 94 10.38 6.16 -1.13
CA ALA A 94 9.08 6.79 -0.87
C ALA A 94 8.36 7.10 -2.19
N GLU A 95 9.06 7.67 -3.17
CA GLU A 95 8.53 7.92 -4.51
C GLU A 95 8.06 6.63 -5.21
N HIS A 96 8.82 5.53 -5.10
CA HIS A 96 8.40 4.24 -5.63
C HIS A 96 7.07 3.76 -5.01
N PHE A 97 6.92 3.87 -3.69
CA PHE A 97 5.67 3.51 -3.00
C PHE A 97 4.50 4.43 -3.40
N ASN A 98 4.75 5.72 -3.56
CA ASN A 98 3.74 6.68 -3.99
C ASN A 98 3.26 6.37 -5.41
N ARG A 99 4.17 6.10 -6.34
CA ARG A 99 3.83 5.68 -7.71
C ARG A 99 3.04 4.37 -7.73
N LYS A 100 3.41 3.39 -6.89
CA LYS A 100 2.65 2.13 -6.73
C LYS A 100 1.22 2.38 -6.25
N ALA A 101 0.99 3.43 -5.46
CA ALA A 101 -0.31 3.88 -5.00
C ALA A 101 -1.05 4.83 -5.98
N SER A 102 -0.50 5.04 -7.19
CA SER A 102 -1.00 6.00 -8.21
C SER A 102 -0.96 7.47 -7.77
N LEU A 103 0.01 7.82 -6.92
CA LEU A 103 0.24 9.19 -6.46
C LEU A 103 1.55 9.74 -7.02
N LEU A 104 1.52 11.02 -7.40
CA LEU A 104 2.69 11.77 -7.90
C LEU A 104 3.32 12.65 -6.82
N GLU A 105 2.77 12.64 -5.61
CA GLU A 105 3.26 13.42 -4.48
C GLU A 105 4.64 12.90 -4.03
N THR A 106 5.45 13.79 -3.46
CA THR A 106 6.77 13.46 -2.92
C THR A 106 6.74 13.14 -1.42
N VAL A 107 5.64 13.44 -0.74
CA VAL A 107 5.49 13.19 0.69
C VAL A 107 5.36 11.69 0.93
N PRO A 108 6.15 11.09 1.83
CA PRO A 108 6.06 9.65 2.09
C PRO A 108 4.69 9.25 2.65
N LEU A 109 4.09 8.21 2.08
CA LEU A 109 2.82 7.68 2.57
C LEU A 109 2.96 7.01 3.93
N GLY A 110 1.90 7.07 4.73
CA GLY A 110 1.88 6.38 6.03
C GLY A 110 2.03 4.86 5.91
N SER A 111 1.61 4.26 4.80
CA SER A 111 1.88 2.84 4.51
C SER A 111 3.35 2.55 4.30
N PHE A 112 4.09 3.40 3.59
CA PHE A 112 5.55 3.30 3.46
C PHE A 112 6.22 3.38 4.84
N ASN A 113 5.81 4.36 5.67
CA ASN A 113 6.33 4.50 7.03
C ASN A 113 6.05 3.26 7.89
N SER A 114 4.82 2.75 7.86
CA SER A 114 4.41 1.54 8.59
C SER A 114 5.22 0.31 8.15
N LEU A 115 5.41 0.12 6.84
CA LEU A 115 6.13 -1.04 6.30
C LEU A 115 7.61 -1.06 6.73
N PHE A 116 8.28 0.09 6.67
CA PHE A 116 9.66 0.27 7.15
C PHE A 116 9.78 0.54 8.66
N SER A 117 8.67 0.56 9.39
CA SER A 117 8.64 0.91 10.82
C SER A 117 9.34 2.23 11.13
N PHE A 118 9.06 3.25 10.33
CA PHE A 118 9.38 4.65 10.61
C PHE A 118 8.32 5.23 11.55
N THR A 119 8.78 5.98 12.55
CA THR A 119 7.92 6.48 13.64
C THR A 119 8.18 7.94 13.98
N GLY A 120 9.17 8.59 13.36
CA GLY A 120 9.45 10.00 13.57
C GLY A 120 8.90 10.85 12.43
N SER A 121 9.26 12.13 12.46
CA SER A 121 9.11 13.00 11.30
C SER A 121 9.86 12.40 10.11
N TRP A 122 9.27 12.45 8.92
CA TRP A 122 9.89 11.90 7.71
C TRP A 122 11.26 12.53 7.40
N LYS A 123 11.50 13.80 7.78
CA LYS A 123 12.79 14.47 7.61
C LYS A 123 13.89 13.85 8.47
N ASN A 124 13.58 13.58 9.74
CA ASN A 124 14.52 12.92 10.65
C ASN A 124 14.75 11.47 10.25
N ASP A 125 13.69 10.76 9.86
CA ASP A 125 13.78 9.38 9.37
C ASP A 125 14.60 9.29 8.08
N ALA A 126 14.43 10.25 7.17
CA ALA A 126 15.26 10.38 5.97
C ALA A 126 16.72 10.65 6.32
N ALA A 127 17.00 11.60 7.21
CA ALA A 127 18.37 11.92 7.64
C ALA A 127 19.06 10.76 8.38
N ALA A 128 18.30 9.97 9.13
CA ALA A 128 18.79 8.80 9.85
C ALA A 128 19.01 7.57 8.94
N THR A 129 18.48 7.59 7.71
CA THR A 129 18.51 6.45 6.78
C THR A 129 19.56 6.66 5.69
N LYS A 130 20.53 5.75 5.59
CA LYS A 130 21.54 5.75 4.53
C LYS A 130 20.98 5.18 3.23
N ALA A 131 20.33 4.02 3.32
CA ALA A 131 19.77 3.32 2.17
C ALA A 131 18.63 2.39 2.59
N LEU A 132 17.73 2.10 1.66
CA LEU A 132 16.59 1.21 1.82
C LEU A 132 16.59 0.13 0.73
N ALA A 133 16.06 -1.04 1.09
CA ALA A 133 15.79 -2.11 0.16
C ALA A 133 14.49 -2.84 0.50
N VAL A 134 13.86 -3.39 -0.54
CA VAL A 134 12.72 -4.31 -0.43
C VAL A 134 13.00 -5.52 -1.30
N ASP A 135 12.71 -6.70 -0.77
CA ASP A 135 12.66 -7.94 -1.55
C ASP A 135 11.47 -8.79 -1.08
N GLY A 136 11.01 -9.70 -1.93
CA GLY A 136 9.97 -10.65 -1.59
C GLY A 136 9.05 -10.98 -2.74
N TYR A 137 7.91 -11.58 -2.42
CA TYR A 137 6.96 -12.06 -3.41
C TYR A 137 5.55 -11.57 -3.12
N SER A 138 4.87 -11.20 -4.20
CA SER A 138 3.47 -10.84 -4.24
C SER A 138 2.73 -11.84 -5.13
N VAL A 139 1.61 -12.35 -4.65
CA VAL A 139 0.75 -13.29 -5.35
C VAL A 139 -0.60 -12.59 -5.51
N PRO A 140 -0.77 -11.73 -6.53
CA PRO A 140 -2.04 -11.10 -6.80
C PRO A 140 -3.04 -12.15 -7.30
N LEU A 141 -4.26 -12.12 -6.76
CA LEU A 141 -5.36 -13.00 -7.20
C LEU A 141 -6.46 -12.20 -7.89
N TYR A 142 -6.82 -11.06 -7.31
CA TYR A 142 -7.88 -10.21 -7.84
C TYR A 142 -7.53 -8.73 -7.66
N ARG A 143 -7.98 -7.91 -8.61
CA ARG A 143 -8.04 -6.45 -8.43
C ARG A 143 -9.48 -6.00 -8.60
N VAL A 144 -9.98 -5.32 -7.58
CA VAL A 144 -11.25 -4.59 -7.67
C VAL A 144 -10.91 -3.15 -7.96
N LYS A 145 -11.37 -2.58 -9.07
CA LYS A 145 -11.06 -1.21 -9.48
C LYS A 145 -12.30 -0.48 -9.97
N ILE A 146 -12.38 0.81 -9.69
CA ILE A 146 -13.37 1.69 -10.32
C ILE A 146 -12.88 2.01 -11.73
N THR A 147 -13.77 1.86 -12.72
CA THR A 147 -13.48 2.12 -14.13
C THR A 147 -14.21 3.34 -14.68
N SER A 148 -15.03 4.01 -13.87
CA SER A 148 -15.67 5.26 -14.29
C SER A 148 -14.63 6.38 -14.41
N ASP A 149 -14.59 6.99 -15.60
CA ASP A 149 -13.75 8.16 -15.88
C ASP A 149 -14.28 9.44 -15.20
N GLU A 150 -15.58 9.46 -14.87
CA GLU A 150 -16.28 10.60 -14.25
C GLU A 150 -16.75 10.25 -12.84
N LEU A 151 -15.80 10.14 -11.91
CA LEU A 151 -16.13 9.93 -10.49
C LEU A 151 -16.79 11.18 -9.90
N ILE A 152 -17.99 11.02 -9.34
CA ILE A 152 -18.74 12.11 -8.71
C ILE A 152 -18.80 11.90 -7.20
N LEU A 153 -18.40 12.90 -6.42
CA LEU A 153 -18.60 12.89 -4.97
C LEU A 153 -20.08 12.89 -4.62
N GLN A 154 -20.45 12.14 -3.59
CA GLN A 154 -21.79 12.19 -3.04
C GLN A 154 -22.12 13.60 -2.54
N GLU A 155 -23.37 14.00 -2.73
CA GLU A 155 -23.88 15.31 -2.34
C GLU A 155 -23.72 15.58 -0.83
N SER A 156 -23.84 14.53 0.00
CA SER A 156 -23.60 14.58 1.44
C SER A 156 -22.15 14.99 1.78
N VAL A 157 -21.17 14.47 1.02
CA VAL A 157 -19.75 14.80 1.19
C VAL A 157 -19.48 16.22 0.70
N LYS A 158 -20.05 16.61 -0.44
CA LYS A 158 -19.92 17.98 -0.98
C LYS A 158 -20.41 19.04 0.01
N ARG A 159 -21.56 18.80 0.65
CA ARG A 159 -22.15 19.71 1.67
C ARG A 159 -21.32 19.80 2.95
N ALA A 160 -20.50 18.80 3.25
CA ALA A 160 -19.65 18.81 4.43
C ALA A 160 -18.39 19.68 4.25
N ILE A 161 -18.09 20.15 3.03
CA ILE A 161 -16.93 21.00 2.76
C ILE A 161 -17.19 22.41 3.30
N PRO A 162 -16.34 22.93 4.21
CA PRO A 162 -16.48 24.29 4.72
C PRO A 162 -16.29 25.34 3.62
N TYR A 163 -17.16 26.35 3.59
CA TYR A 163 -17.08 27.45 2.61
C TYR A 163 -16.02 28.51 2.95
N THR A 164 -15.58 28.56 4.20
CA THR A 164 -14.57 29.49 4.72
C THR A 164 -13.40 28.72 5.33
N TRP A 165 -12.29 29.40 5.57
CA TRP A 165 -11.17 28.84 6.30
C TRP A 165 -11.50 28.68 7.80
N ASP A 166 -12.00 27.51 8.17
CA ASP A 166 -12.31 27.11 9.54
C ASP A 166 -11.50 25.85 9.91
N PRO A 167 -10.34 25.98 10.60
CA PRO A 167 -9.44 24.85 10.83
C PRO A 167 -10.08 23.66 11.57
N PRO A 168 -10.86 23.83 12.65
CA PRO A 168 -11.63 22.74 13.25
C PRO A 168 -12.55 21.98 12.28
N ALA A 169 -13.34 22.70 11.46
CA ALA A 169 -14.26 22.07 10.52
C ALA A 169 -13.51 21.33 9.39
N LEU A 170 -12.41 21.91 8.90
CA LEU A 170 -11.54 21.29 7.91
C LEU A 170 -10.85 20.03 8.45
N ALA A 171 -10.36 20.08 9.70
CA ALA A 171 -9.80 18.91 10.36
C ALA A 171 -10.85 17.80 10.54
N SER A 172 -12.07 18.15 10.95
CA SER A 172 -13.18 17.20 11.06
C SER A 172 -13.55 16.58 9.72
N PHE A 173 -13.53 17.34 8.63
CA PHE A 173 -13.72 16.79 7.28
C PHE A 173 -12.66 15.74 6.95
N ILE A 174 -11.37 16.04 7.18
CA ILE A 174 -10.27 15.10 6.93
C ILE A 174 -10.38 13.86 7.81
N GLU A 175 -10.78 14.02 9.07
CA GLU A 175 -10.95 12.89 9.98
C GLU A 175 -12.06 11.94 9.52
N ASN A 176 -13.19 12.50 9.06
CA ASN A 176 -14.38 11.77 8.65
C ASN A 176 -14.29 11.15 7.25
N TYR A 177 -13.74 11.89 6.29
CA TYR A 177 -13.71 11.50 4.86
C TYR A 177 -12.32 11.16 4.35
N GLY A 178 -11.27 11.47 5.11
CA GLY A 178 -9.89 11.28 4.66
C GLY A 178 -9.42 12.36 3.70
N THR A 179 -8.25 12.09 3.14
CA THR A 179 -7.54 12.96 2.19
C THR A 179 -7.67 12.47 0.75
N HIS A 180 -7.91 11.17 0.58
CA HIS A 180 -7.88 10.46 -0.68
C HIS A 180 -9.05 9.47 -0.75
N ILE A 181 -9.41 9.05 -1.96
CA ILE A 181 -10.40 8.02 -2.25
C ILE A 181 -9.70 6.79 -2.79
N ILE A 182 -10.13 5.61 -2.34
CA ILE A 182 -9.63 4.32 -2.81
C ILE A 182 -10.22 4.02 -4.20
N THR A 183 -9.37 3.95 -5.23
CA THR A 183 -9.78 3.69 -6.62
C THR A 183 -9.62 2.23 -7.02
N SER A 184 -8.64 1.53 -6.43
CA SER A 184 -8.53 0.07 -6.59
C SER A 184 -7.97 -0.59 -5.33
N VAL A 185 -8.30 -1.87 -5.16
CA VAL A 185 -7.79 -2.73 -4.10
C VAL A 185 -7.31 -4.04 -4.73
N MET A 186 -6.09 -4.43 -4.40
CA MET A 186 -5.49 -5.70 -4.81
C MET A 186 -5.60 -6.72 -3.67
N VAL A 187 -6.16 -7.87 -3.99
CA VAL A 187 -6.38 -9.01 -3.09
C VAL A 187 -5.48 -10.17 -3.49
N GLY A 188 -4.83 -10.78 -2.51
CA GLY A 188 -3.90 -11.88 -2.72
C GLY A 188 -3.07 -12.17 -1.48
N GLY A 189 -1.77 -12.42 -1.69
CA GLY A 189 -0.81 -12.61 -0.61
C GLY A 189 0.49 -11.91 -0.91
N LYS A 190 1.20 -11.45 0.12
CA LYS A 190 2.56 -10.94 -0.01
C LYS A 190 3.43 -11.39 1.17
N ASP A 191 4.66 -11.76 0.88
CA ASP A 191 5.71 -12.02 1.87
C ASP A 191 6.93 -11.20 1.48
N GLU A 192 7.16 -10.12 2.20
CA GLU A 192 8.15 -9.09 1.86
C GLU A 192 9.06 -8.80 3.04
N VAL A 193 10.33 -8.54 2.75
CA VAL A 193 11.34 -8.09 3.70
C VAL A 193 11.74 -6.66 3.38
N TYR A 194 11.70 -5.81 4.40
CA TYR A 194 12.02 -4.39 4.35
C TYR A 194 13.31 -4.18 5.12
N ILE A 195 14.33 -3.61 4.48
CA ILE A 195 15.67 -3.52 5.04
C ILE A 195 16.08 -2.05 5.07
N LYS A 196 16.52 -1.60 6.26
CA LYS A 196 17.04 -0.25 6.49
C LYS A 196 18.53 -0.33 6.78
N GLN A 197 19.32 0.46 6.05
CA GLN A 197 20.68 0.80 6.44
C GLN A 197 20.66 2.13 7.17
N HIS A 198 21.09 2.16 8.43
CA HIS A 198 21.17 3.40 9.20
C HIS A 198 22.36 4.25 8.75
N SER A 199 22.24 5.58 8.93
CA SER A 199 23.28 6.57 8.62
C SER A 199 24.61 6.31 9.33
N SER A 200 24.58 5.67 10.50
CA SER A 200 25.78 5.27 11.26
C SER A 200 26.52 4.07 10.67
N SER A 201 25.87 3.30 9.79
CA SER A 201 26.43 2.07 9.22
C SER A 201 27.68 2.35 8.38
N GLN A 202 28.76 1.64 8.73
CA GLN A 202 30.04 1.71 8.03
C GLN A 202 30.06 0.89 6.72
N LEU A 203 29.00 0.15 6.42
CA LEU A 203 28.93 -0.65 5.20
C LEU A 203 28.92 0.23 3.96
N SER A 204 29.68 -0.17 2.95
CA SER A 204 29.57 0.33 1.59
C SER A 204 28.25 -0.09 0.95
N GLU A 205 27.87 0.58 -0.13
CA GLU A 205 26.66 0.22 -0.89
C GLU A 205 26.74 -1.22 -1.44
N MET A 206 27.93 -1.66 -1.87
CA MET A 206 28.14 -3.01 -2.39
C MET A 206 27.97 -4.08 -1.30
N GLU A 207 28.53 -3.85 -0.11
CA GLU A 207 28.34 -4.75 1.03
C GLU A 207 26.86 -4.81 1.45
N PHE A 208 26.19 -3.65 1.53
CA PHE A 208 24.77 -3.60 1.85
C PHE A 208 23.92 -4.35 0.81
N ARG A 209 24.18 -4.16 -0.49
CA ARG A 209 23.53 -4.93 -1.56
C ARG A 209 23.75 -6.43 -1.39
N ASN A 210 24.96 -6.87 -1.02
CA ASN A 210 25.22 -8.29 -0.79
C ASN A 210 24.41 -8.84 0.39
N TYR A 211 24.32 -8.10 1.51
CA TYR A 211 23.46 -8.47 2.62
C TYR A 211 21.98 -8.57 2.23
N VAL A 212 21.46 -7.62 1.45
CA VAL A 212 20.09 -7.68 0.95
C VAL A 212 19.86 -8.96 0.12
N ARG A 213 20.83 -9.33 -0.73
CA ARG A 213 20.76 -10.58 -1.51
C ARG A 213 20.72 -11.80 -0.61
N GLU A 214 21.59 -11.86 0.41
CA GLU A 214 21.67 -12.98 1.35
C GLU A 214 20.36 -13.13 2.14
N ILE A 215 19.81 -12.04 2.68
CA ILE A 215 18.53 -12.02 3.40
C ILE A 215 17.40 -12.54 2.49
N GLY A 216 17.33 -12.04 1.25
CA GLY A 216 16.34 -12.49 0.28
C GLY A 216 16.47 -13.98 -0.05
N ASN A 217 17.69 -14.45 -0.27
CA ASN A 217 17.95 -15.86 -0.57
C ASN A 217 17.60 -16.76 0.63
N GLU A 218 17.95 -16.37 1.85
CA GLU A 218 17.64 -17.12 3.07
C GLU A 218 16.13 -17.29 3.26
N ARG A 219 15.36 -16.22 2.97
CA ARG A 219 13.90 -16.21 3.16
C ARG A 219 13.14 -16.91 2.04
N PHE A 220 13.56 -16.70 0.78
CA PHE A 220 12.76 -17.03 -0.39
C PHE A 220 13.31 -18.17 -1.26
N SER A 221 14.51 -18.69 -0.99
CA SER A 221 15.02 -19.86 -1.72
C SER A 221 14.47 -21.17 -1.16
N ASP A 222 14.36 -22.18 -2.02
CA ASP A 222 14.02 -23.53 -1.60
C ASP A 222 15.08 -24.11 -0.65
N VAL A 223 14.62 -24.92 0.31
CA VAL A 223 15.39 -25.42 1.46
C VAL A 223 16.68 -26.16 1.03
N GLU A 224 16.73 -26.66 -0.20
CA GLU A 224 17.88 -27.38 -0.77
C GLU A 224 19.12 -26.49 -1.02
N ASN A 225 18.97 -25.15 -1.06
CA ASN A 225 20.06 -24.19 -1.27
C ASN A 225 20.39 -23.32 -0.05
N LYS A 226 20.01 -23.74 1.16
CA LYS A 226 20.40 -23.00 2.37
C LYS A 226 21.92 -23.02 2.53
N SER A 227 22.56 -21.87 2.36
CA SER A 227 23.97 -21.71 2.67
C SER A 227 24.19 -22.01 4.16
N ASN A 228 25.19 -22.83 4.48
CA ASN A 228 25.69 -23.06 5.85
C ASN A 228 26.39 -21.82 6.45
N ALA A 229 26.03 -20.61 5.98
CA ALA A 229 26.60 -19.38 6.48
C ALA A 229 26.14 -19.15 7.93
N PRO A 230 27.03 -18.66 8.81
CA PRO A 230 26.64 -18.33 10.18
C PRO A 230 25.53 -17.27 10.17
N PRO A 231 24.60 -17.32 11.14
CA PRO A 231 23.52 -16.33 11.25
C PRO A 231 24.11 -14.93 11.34
N ILE A 232 23.70 -14.05 10.43
CA ILE A 232 24.22 -12.69 10.33
C ILE A 232 23.62 -11.85 11.45
N ASN A 233 24.46 -11.30 12.32
CA ASN A 233 24.01 -10.33 13.30
C ASN A 233 23.83 -8.95 12.62
N TYR A 234 22.66 -8.70 12.07
CA TYR A 234 22.33 -7.45 11.38
C TYR A 234 22.44 -6.21 12.30
N SER A 235 22.28 -6.38 13.62
CA SER A 235 22.36 -5.27 14.57
C SER A 235 23.78 -4.72 14.73
N GLU A 236 24.81 -5.56 14.63
CA GLU A 236 26.22 -5.13 14.63
C GLU A 236 26.60 -4.34 13.36
N LYS A 237 25.76 -4.43 12.33
CA LYS A 237 25.98 -3.77 11.04
C LYS A 237 25.20 -2.46 10.90
N ASP A 238 24.53 -2.02 11.97
CA ASP A 238 23.60 -0.89 11.95
C ASP A 238 22.55 -1.03 10.84
N MET A 239 21.96 -2.22 10.75
CA MET A 239 20.85 -2.52 9.85
C MET A 239 19.61 -2.95 10.63
N THR A 240 18.44 -2.71 10.04
CA THR A 240 17.17 -3.23 10.56
C THR A 240 16.47 -4.01 9.47
N VAL A 241 16.09 -5.26 9.77
CA VAL A 241 15.40 -6.17 8.87
C VAL A 241 13.99 -6.41 9.40
N ILE A 242 12.98 -6.16 8.58
CA ILE A 242 11.57 -6.19 8.98
C ILE A 242 10.82 -7.12 8.04
N PHE A 243 10.27 -8.20 8.57
CA PHE A 243 9.43 -9.13 7.81
C PHE A 243 7.97 -8.69 7.88
N ARG A 244 7.33 -8.58 6.72
CA ARG A 244 5.92 -8.23 6.58
C ARG A 244 5.24 -9.25 5.66
N ARG A 245 4.38 -10.08 6.24
CA ARG A 245 3.55 -11.05 5.52
C ARG A 245 2.07 -10.66 5.63
N ARG A 246 1.31 -10.85 4.56
CA ARG A 246 -0.17 -10.74 4.52
C ARG A 246 -0.77 -11.74 3.55
N GLY A 247 -1.93 -12.29 3.89
CA GLY A 247 -2.57 -13.35 3.12
C GLY A 247 -1.81 -14.69 3.19
N GLY A 248 -2.50 -15.76 2.84
CA GLY A 248 -2.03 -17.13 3.05
C GLY A 248 -2.03 -17.55 4.52
N CYS A 249 -1.46 -18.72 4.79
CA CYS A 249 -1.38 -19.30 6.13
C CYS A 249 -0.06 -18.90 6.82
N ASP A 250 -0.15 -18.08 7.86
CA ASP A 250 1.03 -17.58 8.61
C ASP A 250 1.85 -18.68 9.30
N LEU A 251 1.24 -19.86 9.52
CA LEU A 251 1.95 -21.01 10.11
C LEU A 251 2.95 -21.65 9.13
N VAL A 252 2.81 -21.44 7.83
CA VAL A 252 3.69 -22.02 6.80
C VAL A 252 4.94 -21.15 6.64
N GLN A 253 6.07 -21.58 7.20
CA GLN A 253 7.29 -20.77 7.20
C GLN A 253 7.97 -20.68 5.82
N ASN A 254 8.01 -21.78 5.07
CA ASN A 254 8.60 -21.81 3.74
C ASN A 254 7.80 -20.95 2.76
N SER A 255 8.45 -20.03 2.05
CA SER A 255 7.77 -19.10 1.13
C SER A 255 7.11 -19.80 -0.06
N VAL A 256 7.73 -20.84 -0.61
CA VAL A 256 7.21 -21.59 -1.77
C VAL A 256 5.95 -22.37 -1.42
N GLU A 257 5.93 -22.99 -0.24
CA GLU A 257 4.71 -23.63 0.29
C GLU A 257 3.66 -22.60 0.70
N TRP A 258 4.06 -21.47 1.28
CA TRP A 258 3.13 -20.40 1.67
C TRP A 258 2.37 -19.84 0.46
N ILE A 259 3.02 -19.66 -0.70
CA ILE A 259 2.39 -19.21 -1.95
C ILE A 259 1.16 -20.07 -2.29
N LYS A 260 1.24 -21.39 -2.10
CA LYS A 260 0.14 -22.32 -2.40
C LYS A 260 -1.09 -22.12 -1.50
N THR A 261 -0.90 -21.50 -0.34
CA THR A 261 -1.97 -21.21 0.63
C THR A 261 -2.67 -19.86 0.38
N VAL A 262 -2.12 -19.01 -0.48
CA VAL A 262 -2.67 -17.66 -0.71
C VAL A 262 -4.10 -17.71 -1.27
N SER A 263 -4.38 -18.65 -2.17
CA SER A 263 -5.72 -18.80 -2.76
C SER A 263 -6.81 -19.18 -1.76
N SER A 264 -6.45 -19.87 -0.67
CA SER A 264 -7.40 -20.31 0.35
C SER A 264 -7.63 -19.27 1.44
N ALA A 265 -6.69 -18.35 1.66
CA ALA A 265 -6.77 -17.31 2.70
C ALA A 265 -6.16 -15.97 2.24
N PRO A 266 -6.66 -15.34 1.15
CA PRO A 266 -6.10 -14.09 0.68
C PRO A 266 -6.45 -12.91 1.59
N ASP A 267 -5.69 -11.82 1.46
CA ASP A 267 -5.88 -10.55 2.15
C ASP A 267 -5.61 -9.38 1.18
N VAL A 268 -5.85 -8.15 1.62
CA VAL A 268 -5.50 -6.94 0.87
C VAL A 268 -4.00 -6.69 0.93
N ILE A 269 -3.40 -6.63 -0.26
CA ILE A 269 -1.94 -6.51 -0.46
C ILE A 269 -1.53 -5.19 -1.11
N GLY A 270 -2.47 -4.44 -1.67
CA GLY A 270 -2.22 -3.12 -2.26
C GLY A 270 -3.49 -2.31 -2.52
N MET A 271 -3.34 -1.00 -2.66
CA MET A 271 -4.42 -0.08 -3.00
C MET A 271 -3.89 1.05 -3.89
N THR A 272 -4.77 1.65 -4.69
CA THR A 272 -4.49 2.90 -5.42
C THR A 272 -5.47 3.98 -5.02
N PHE A 273 -5.06 5.24 -5.18
CA PHE A 273 -5.80 6.38 -4.64
C PHE A 273 -5.99 7.51 -5.65
N LEU A 274 -6.95 8.38 -5.32
CA LEU A 274 -7.18 9.65 -5.98
C LEU A 274 -7.37 10.74 -4.90
N PRO A 275 -6.73 11.92 -4.98
CA PRO A 275 -6.95 12.99 -4.01
C PRO A 275 -8.42 13.41 -3.98
N ILE A 276 -9.06 13.46 -2.80
CA ILE A 276 -10.51 13.77 -2.72
C ILE A 276 -10.84 15.13 -3.35
N VAL A 277 -9.90 16.07 -3.27
CA VAL A 277 -9.99 17.44 -3.81
C VAL A 277 -10.04 17.50 -5.33
N SER A 278 -9.59 16.46 -6.04
CA SER A 278 -9.70 16.40 -7.51
C SER A 278 -11.14 16.23 -7.96
N LEU A 279 -12.02 15.70 -7.10
CA LEU A 279 -13.44 15.47 -7.37
C LEU A 279 -14.37 16.56 -6.82
N VAL A 280 -13.80 17.57 -6.14
CA VAL A 280 -14.57 18.70 -5.62
C VAL A 280 -14.85 19.68 -6.75
N ASP A 281 -16.11 20.08 -6.92
CA ASP A 281 -16.54 21.08 -7.89
C ASP A 281 -15.84 22.43 -7.64
N ASP A 282 -15.89 23.36 -8.59
CA ASP A 282 -15.30 24.70 -8.42
C ASP A 282 -16.14 25.58 -7.48
N ILE A 283 -16.09 25.24 -6.19
CA ILE A 283 -16.73 25.96 -5.08
C ILE A 283 -15.67 26.70 -4.25
N PRO A 284 -16.04 27.79 -3.55
CA PRO A 284 -15.10 28.54 -2.71
C PRO A 284 -14.34 27.66 -1.70
N GLY A 285 -15.03 26.67 -1.12
CA GLY A 285 -14.47 25.72 -0.15
C GLY A 285 -13.35 24.82 -0.70
N LYS A 286 -13.27 24.61 -2.02
CA LYS A 286 -12.27 23.74 -2.65
C LYS A 286 -10.84 24.16 -2.31
N LYS A 287 -10.55 25.46 -2.38
CA LYS A 287 -9.21 26.00 -2.08
C LYS A 287 -8.85 25.81 -0.61
N HIS A 288 -9.84 25.93 0.27
CA HIS A 288 -9.64 25.74 1.71
C HIS A 288 -9.36 24.27 2.04
N ILE A 289 -10.14 23.33 1.51
CA ILE A 289 -9.90 21.90 1.78
C ILE A 289 -8.60 21.41 1.16
N ALA A 290 -8.25 21.87 -0.05
CA ALA A 290 -6.96 21.56 -0.67
C ALA A 290 -5.78 22.04 0.19
N ARG A 291 -5.84 23.28 0.67
CA ARG A 291 -4.80 23.82 1.54
C ARG A 291 -4.75 23.12 2.90
N ALA A 292 -5.90 22.75 3.46
CA ALA A 292 -5.95 22.03 4.73
C ALA A 292 -5.35 20.62 4.64
N ILE A 293 -5.65 19.89 3.55
CA ILE A 293 -5.07 18.56 3.31
C ILE A 293 -3.56 18.65 3.10
N ASP A 294 -3.08 19.63 2.32
CA ASP A 294 -1.64 19.87 2.12
C ASP A 294 -0.91 20.15 3.45
N LEU A 295 -1.47 21.03 4.29
CA LEU A 295 -0.94 21.29 5.63
C LEU A 295 -1.01 20.05 6.52
N TYR A 296 -2.11 19.31 6.50
CA TYR A 296 -2.29 18.11 7.30
C TYR A 296 -1.27 17.02 6.94
N LEU A 297 -1.11 16.72 5.65
CA LEU A 297 -0.15 15.73 5.17
C LEU A 297 1.28 16.16 5.48
N THR A 298 1.60 17.44 5.31
CA THR A 298 2.93 17.97 5.65
C THR A 298 3.20 17.89 7.16
N CYS A 299 2.25 18.27 8.00
CA CYS A 299 2.42 18.26 9.47
C CYS A 299 2.45 16.84 10.04
N LYS A 300 1.53 15.97 9.64
CA LYS A 300 1.39 14.62 10.19
C LYS A 300 2.53 13.71 9.76
N THR A 301 3.11 13.95 8.59
CA THR A 301 4.33 13.24 8.20
C THR A 301 5.57 13.85 8.86
N SER A 302 5.53 15.11 9.30
CA SER A 302 6.67 15.81 9.91
C SER A 302 6.74 15.77 11.44
N ASN A 303 5.81 15.08 12.11
CA ASN A 303 5.79 14.90 13.57
C ASN A 303 5.75 13.42 13.90
#